data_AF-A0A5A9FG87-F1
#
_entry.id   AF-A0A5A9FG87-F1
#
_cell.length_a   1.000
_cell.length_b   1.000
_cell.length_c   1.000
_cell.angle_alpha   90.00
_cell.angle_beta   90.00
_cell.angle_gamma   90.00
#
_symmetry.space_group_name_H-M   'P 1'
#
loop_
_entity.id
_entity.type
_entity.pdbx_description
1 polymer ?
#
loop_
_entity_poly.entity_id
_entity_poly.type
_entity_poly.pdbx_seq_one_letter_code
_entity_poly.pdbx_strand_id
1 'polypeptide(L)' 'MTRHNALHSIIEEAAAARSALCENELVIRLDNILAIARAALEEEEGDEMPQPAQTVRRTLGP' A
#
# COMPACT_ATOMS: atom_id res chain seq x y z
N MET A 1 -4.42 3.11 -5.07
CA MET A 1 -4.06 4.30 -4.28
C MET A 1 -2.58 4.56 -4.55
N THR A 2 -1.90 5.54 -3.93
CA THR A 2 -0.43 5.53 -3.91
C THR A 2 0.00 5.28 -2.47
N ARG A 3 1.15 4.65 -2.21
CA ARG A 3 1.62 4.41 -0.84
C ARG A 3 1.74 5.69 -0.01
N HIS A 4 2.13 6.79 -0.64
CA HIS A 4 2.16 8.09 0.02
C HIS A 4 0.77 8.52 0.50
N ASN A 5 -0.26 8.35 -0.35
CA ASN A 5 -1.63 8.62 0.02
C ASN A 5 -2.14 7.66 1.11
N ALA A 6 -1.76 6.38 1.05
CA ALA A 6 -2.12 5.40 2.08
C ALA A 6 -1.51 5.74 3.45
N LEU A 7 -0.23 6.14 3.49
CA LEU A 7 0.43 6.57 4.71
C LEU A 7 -0.24 7.82 5.30
N HIS A 8 -0.60 8.79 4.45
CA HIS A 8 -1.35 9.97 4.88
C HIS A 8 -2.70 9.58 5.51
N SER A 9 -3.48 8.72 4.85
CA SER A 9 -4.76 8.24 5.37
C SER A 9 -4.62 7.46 6.68
N ILE A 10 -3.56 6.66 6.85
CA ILE A 10 -3.26 5.97 8.11
C ILE A 10 -3.00 6.97 9.24
N ILE A 11 -2.24 8.04 8.98
CA ILE A 11 -1.94 9.08 9.98
C ILE A 11 -3.22 9.80 10.41
N GLU A 12 -4.08 10.16 9.46
CA GLU A 12 -5.35 10.83 9.75
C GLU A 12 -6.28 9.94 10.60
N GLU A 13 -6.42 8.67 10.22
CA GLU A 13 -7.28 7.73 10.95
C GLU A 13 -6.72 7.43 12.35
N ALA A 14 -5.38 7.33 12.50
CA ALA A 14 -4.74 7.17 13.80
C ALA A 14 -4.95 8.40 14.71
N ALA A 15 -4.90 9.60 14.14
CA ALA A 15 -5.20 10.82 14.89
C ALA A 15 -6.66 10.83 15.37
N ALA A 16 -7.59 10.40 14.51
CA ALA A 16 -9.00 10.31 14.85
C ALA A 16 -9.29 9.20 15.88
N ALA A 17 -8.59 8.06 15.79
CA ALA A 17 -8.65 6.98 16.79
C ALA A 17 -8.23 7.47 18.19
N ARG A 18 -7.19 8.31 18.28
CA ARG A 18 -6.78 8.92 19.55
C ARG A 18 -7.82 9.85 20.15
N SER A 19 -8.72 10.40 19.34
CA SER A 19 -9.80 11.28 19.76
C SER A 19 -11.14 10.56 19.95
N ALA A 20 -11.19 9.23 19.77
CA ALA A 20 -12.41 8.45 19.93
C ALA A 20 -12.94 8.56 21.37
N LEU A 21 -14.25 8.80 21.50
CA LEU A 21 -14.91 8.97 22.79
C LEU A 21 -15.51 7.67 23.33
N CYS A 22 -15.58 6.63 22.50
CA CYS A 22 -16.08 5.31 22.86
C CYS A 22 -15.25 4.18 22.25
N GLU A 23 -15.27 3.02 22.92
CA GLU A 23 -14.53 1.82 22.51
C GLU A 23 -14.96 1.33 21.12
N ASN A 24 -16.26 1.35 20.82
CA ASN A 24 -16.77 0.94 19.51
C ASN A 24 -16.20 1.81 18.38
N GLU A 25 -16.11 3.13 18.59
CA GLU A 25 -15.49 4.02 17.61
C GLU A 25 -14.00 3.72 17.47
N LEU A 26 -13.29 3.50 18.58
CA LEU A 26 -11.87 3.15 18.53
C LEU A 26 -11.64 1.86 17.73
N VAL A 27 -12.44 0.82 17.95
CA VAL A 27 -12.34 -0.46 17.23
C VAL A 27 -12.55 -0.26 15.72
N ILE A 28 -13.61 0.46 15.33
CA ILE A 28 -13.89 0.75 13.91
C ILE A 28 -12.70 1.48 13.26
N ARG A 29 -12.13 2.46 13.94
CA ARG A 29 -11.00 3.23 13.39
C ARG A 29 -9.72 2.38 13.29
N LEU A 30 -9.49 1.47 14.24
CA LEU A 30 -8.40 0.50 14.15
C LEU A 30 -8.58 -0.46 12.97
N ASP A 31 -9.79 -0.95 12.73
CA ASP A 31 -10.10 -1.80 11.58
C ASP A 31 -9.85 -1.07 10.26
N ASN A 32 -10.22 0.21 10.17
CA ASN A 32 -9.94 1.05 9.01
C ASN A 32 -8.43 1.20 8.75
N ILE A 33 -7.64 1.48 9.80
CA ILE A 33 -6.17 1.57 9.71
C ILE A 33 -5.60 0.26 9.15
N LEU A 34 -6.04 -0.88 9.68
CA LEU A 34 -5.59 -2.20 9.24
C LEU A 34 -5.98 -2.47 7.78
N ALA A 35 -7.19 -2.10 7.37
CA ALA A 35 -7.64 -2.27 5.99
C ALA A 35 -6.79 -1.44 5.01
N ILE A 36 -6.52 -0.18 5.31
CA ILE A 36 -5.69 0.70 4.47
C ILE A 36 -4.26 0.17 4.39
N ALA A 37 -3.68 -0.25 5.53
CA ALA A 37 -2.33 -0.78 5.56
C ALA A 37 -2.19 -2.07 4.73
N ARG A 38 -3.16 -2.99 4.81
CA ARG A 38 -3.17 -4.21 4.01
C ARG A 38 -3.24 -3.91 2.52
N ALA A 39 -4.16 -3.04 2.10
CA ALA A 39 -4.28 -2.64 0.71
C ALA A 39 -2.98 -2.01 0.17
N ALA A 40 -2.29 -1.21 0.99
CA ALA A 40 -1.03 -0.59 0.61
C ALA A 40 0.12 -1.60 0.43
N LEU A 41 0.10 -2.70 1.20
CA LEU A 41 1.07 -3.80 1.08
C LEU A 41 0.75 -4.70 -0.13
N GLU A 42 -0.51 -4.97 -0.42
CA GLU A 42 -0.91 -5.75 -1.61
C GLU A 42 -0.56 -5.00 -2.92
N GLU A 43 -0.65 -3.66 -2.92
CA GLU A 43 -0.17 -2.83 -4.04
C GLU A 43 1.36 -2.94 -4.27
N GLU A 44 2.15 -3.37 -3.27
CA GLU A 44 3.59 -3.63 -3.42
C GLU A 44 3.89 -4.94 -4.15
N GLU A 45 3.19 -6.01 -3.80
CA GLU A 45 3.41 -7.34 -4.37
C GLU A 45 2.99 -7.43 -5.85
N GLY A 46 2.05 -6.58 -6.29
CA GLY A 46 1.58 -6.55 -7.68
C GLY A 46 2.52 -5.84 -8.67
N ASP A 47 3.46 -5.02 -8.21
CA ASP A 47 4.37 -4.24 -9.07
C ASP A 47 5.73 -4.94 -9.27
N GLU A 48 5.97 -6.04 -8.55
CA GLU A 48 7.16 -6.91 -8.67
C GLU A 48 7.01 -7.97 -9.78
N MET A 49 6.42 -7.64 -10.93
CA MET A 49 6.53 -8.49 -12.12
C MET A 49 7.94 -8.29 -12.74
N PRO A 50 8.81 -9.32 -12.80
CA PRO A 50 10.12 -9.17 -13.41
C PRO A 50 9.93 -8.89 -14.90
N GLN A 51 10.37 -7.70 -15.34
CA GLN A 51 10.41 -7.35 -16.75
C GLN A 51 11.16 -8.45 -17.51
N PRO A 52 10.58 -9.07 -18.55
CA PRO A 52 11.30 -10.07 -19.32
C PRO A 52 12.49 -9.38 -19.97
N ALA A 53 13.68 -9.75 -19.52
CA ALA A 53 14.95 -9.28 -20.05
C ALA A 53 14.90 -9.42 -21.57
N GLN A 54 14.85 -8.29 -22.27
CA GLN A 54 14.89 -8.26 -23.72
C GLN A 54 16.20 -8.93 -24.15
N THR A 55 16.06 -10.18 -24.60
CA THR A 55 17.14 -10.94 -25.21
C THR A 55 17.44 -10.28 -26.55
N VAL A 56 18.31 -9.27 -26.54
CA VAL A 56 18.89 -8.68 -27.76
C VAL A 56 19.94 -9.67 -28.28
N ARG A 57 19.43 -10.74 -28.91
CA ARG A 57 20.23 -11.64 -29.75
C ARG A 57 20.25 -11.05 -31.16
N ARG A 58 21.19 -10.15 -31.43
CA ARG A 58 21.63 -9.86 -32.81
C ARG A 58 23.16 -9.80 -32.86
N THR A 59 23.74 -10.98 -32.75
CA THR A 59 24.88 -11.34 -33.60
C THR A 59 24.42 -11.26 -35.06
N LEU A 60 25.07 -10.47 -35.90
CA LEU A 60 25.49 -10.87 -37.24
C LEU A 60 26.47 -9.83 -37.79
N GLY A 61 27.69 -10.29 -38.10
CA GLY A 61 28.71 -9.54 -38.85
C GLY A 61 28.31 -9.28 -40.30
N PRO A 62 29.18 -8.63 -41.09
CA PRO A 62 30.49 -9.19 -41.46
C PRO A 62 31.71 -8.38 -41.00
#